data_AF-A0A8X6UHG7-F1
#
_entry.id   AF-A0A8X6UHG7-F1
#
_cell.length_a   1.000
_cell.length_b   1.000
_cell.length_c   1.000
_cell.angle_alpha   90.00
_cell.angle_beta   90.00
_cell.angle_gamma   90.00
#
_symmetry.space_group_name_H-M   'P 1'
#
loop_
_entity.id
_entity.type
_entity.pdbx_description
1 polymer ?
#
loop_
_entity_poly.entity_id
_entity_poly.type
_entity_poly.pdbx_seq_one_letter_code
_entity_poly.pdbx_strand_id
1 'polypeptide(L)'
;MLELFLRLFILWIFVCRFINCGDAPVVSPFIFPPALKEGERGSAICTIRSGDRPVEFQWKKDGEALQKASNVDIQSLKDSSFLIIESVTSKSSGNYTCIVTNTFGRDEYTSSLTVTAPPVWFKEPLDTLVQEGESLAIECQGSGVPLPTIKWTAVK
;
A
#
# COMPACT_ATOMS: atom_id res chain seq x y z
N MET A 1 -36.53 -13.25 -37.62
CA MET A 1 -35.98 -12.51 -36.46
C MET A 1 -34.75 -13.24 -35.89
N LEU A 2 -34.82 -14.54 -35.59
CA LEU A 2 -33.69 -15.35 -35.08
C LEU A 2 -32.47 -15.44 -36.05
N GLU A 3 -32.72 -15.48 -37.36
CA GLU A 3 -31.68 -15.51 -38.41
C GLU A 3 -30.81 -14.23 -38.48
N LEU A 4 -31.38 -13.06 -38.18
CA LEU A 4 -30.65 -11.79 -38.12
C LEU A 4 -29.76 -11.71 -36.88
N PHE A 5 -30.22 -12.24 -35.75
CA PHE A 5 -29.41 -12.37 -34.52
C PHE A 5 -28.25 -13.34 -34.73
N LEU A 6 -28.48 -14.49 -35.40
CA LEU A 6 -27.43 -15.46 -35.70
C LEU A 6 -26.40 -14.90 -36.69
N ARG A 7 -26.83 -14.12 -37.71
CA ARG A 7 -25.92 -13.44 -38.66
C ARG A 7 -25.10 -12.33 -37.98
N LEU A 8 -25.68 -11.55 -37.09
CA LEU A 8 -24.95 -10.54 -36.29
C LEU A 8 -23.96 -11.20 -35.33
N PHE A 9 -24.30 -12.34 -34.72
CA PHE A 9 -23.44 -13.11 -33.84
C PHE A 9 -22.26 -13.75 -34.59
N ILE A 10 -22.51 -14.31 -35.78
CA ILE A 10 -21.46 -14.87 -36.65
C ILE A 10 -20.58 -13.76 -37.22
N LEU A 11 -21.12 -12.61 -37.61
CA LEU A 11 -20.30 -11.44 -37.98
C LEU A 11 -19.46 -10.93 -36.80
N TRP A 12 -19.97 -10.95 -35.56
CA TRP A 12 -19.19 -10.63 -34.35
C TRP A 12 -18.03 -11.61 -34.11
N ILE A 13 -18.29 -12.92 -34.23
CA ILE A 13 -17.26 -13.96 -34.11
C ILE A 13 -16.19 -13.83 -35.22
N PHE A 14 -16.59 -13.45 -36.45
CA PHE A 14 -15.66 -13.22 -37.56
C PHE A 14 -14.91 -11.88 -37.45
N VAL A 15 -15.50 -10.82 -36.89
CA VAL A 15 -14.81 -9.54 -36.62
C VAL A 15 -13.73 -9.73 -35.54
N CYS A 16 -13.97 -10.59 -34.55
CA CYS A 16 -12.97 -10.98 -33.55
C CYS A 16 -11.78 -11.78 -34.13
N ARG A 17 -11.92 -12.38 -35.32
CA ARG A 17 -10.82 -13.06 -36.02
C ARG A 17 -9.89 -12.11 -36.79
N PHE A 18 -10.28 -10.86 -37.02
CA PHE A 18 -9.50 -9.87 -37.79
C PHE A 18 -9.13 -8.61 -36.99
N ILE A 19 -9.76 -8.38 -35.84
CA ILE A 19 -9.38 -7.35 -34.88
C ILE A 19 -8.87 -8.07 -33.63
N ASN A 20 -7.63 -7.81 -33.23
CA ASN A 20 -7.01 -8.37 -32.03
C ASN A 20 -7.74 -7.87 -30.77
N CYS A 21 -8.88 -8.47 -30.44
CA CYS A 21 -9.74 -8.11 -29.34
C CYS A 21 -9.36 -8.93 -28.10
N GLY A 22 -8.30 -8.50 -27.42
CA GLY A 22 -7.93 -9.07 -26.12
C GLY A 22 -8.26 -8.13 -24.98
N ASP A 23 -8.31 -8.70 -23.78
CA ASP A 23 -8.74 -7.99 -22.58
C ASP A 23 -7.54 -7.41 -21.83
N ALA A 24 -7.60 -6.11 -21.52
CA ALA A 24 -6.65 -5.45 -20.62
C ALA A 24 -6.76 -6.05 -19.20
N PRO A 25 -5.66 -6.06 -18.42
CA PRO A 25 -5.70 -6.56 -17.06
C PRO A 25 -6.60 -5.67 -16.21
N VAL A 26 -7.24 -6.28 -15.20
CA VAL A 26 -7.96 -5.54 -14.16
C VAL A 26 -7.44 -5.99 -12.81
N VAL A 27 -6.85 -5.08 -12.05
CA VAL A 27 -6.21 -5.35 -10.76
C VAL A 27 -7.27 -5.50 -9.67
N SER A 28 -7.15 -6.55 -8.86
CA SER A 28 -7.95 -6.70 -7.65
C SER A 28 -7.43 -5.77 -6.55
N PRO A 29 -8.30 -5.05 -5.83
CA PRO A 29 -7.91 -4.29 -4.65
C PRO A 29 -7.11 -5.14 -3.65
N PHE A 30 -6.00 -4.61 -3.16
CA PHE A 30 -5.19 -5.24 -2.12
C PHE A 30 -4.98 -4.28 -0.95
N ILE A 31 -4.62 -4.81 0.21
CA ILE A 31 -4.29 -4.03 1.41
C ILE A 31 -3.05 -4.62 2.09
N PHE A 32 -2.35 -3.80 2.86
CA PHE A 32 -1.36 -4.28 3.82
C PHE A 32 -2.04 -4.71 5.13
N PRO A 33 -1.38 -5.56 5.94
CA PRO A 33 -1.80 -5.81 7.31
C PRO A 33 -1.98 -4.50 8.08
N PRO A 34 -3.07 -4.36 8.86
CA PRO A 34 -3.32 -3.15 9.63
C PRO A 34 -2.31 -3.03 10.79
N ALA A 35 -1.93 -1.80 11.12
CA ALA A 35 -1.15 -1.45 12.31
C ALA A 35 0.19 -2.21 12.46
N LEU A 36 0.91 -2.41 11.35
CA LEU A 36 2.27 -2.97 11.39
C LEU A 36 3.17 -2.13 12.29
N LYS A 37 3.93 -2.75 13.17
CA LYS A 37 4.92 -2.08 14.04
C LYS A 37 6.30 -2.13 13.41
N GLU A 38 7.17 -1.19 13.78
CA GLU A 38 8.57 -1.25 13.35
C GLU A 38 9.20 -2.60 13.69
N GLY A 39 9.93 -3.17 12.75
CA GLY A 39 10.55 -4.49 12.86
C GLY A 39 9.69 -5.64 12.34
N GLU A 40 8.37 -5.47 12.16
CA GLU A 40 7.49 -6.52 11.64
C GLU A 40 7.64 -6.71 10.13
N ARG A 41 7.18 -7.87 9.63
CA ARG A 41 7.15 -8.16 8.20
C ARG A 41 5.89 -7.57 7.56
N GLY A 42 6.08 -6.67 6.60
CA GLY A 42 5.01 -6.16 5.75
C GLY A 42 4.84 -7.01 4.50
N SER A 43 3.61 -7.26 4.07
CA SER A 43 3.37 -7.94 2.79
C SER A 43 2.08 -7.48 2.12
N ALA A 44 2.07 -7.56 0.79
CA ALA A 44 0.88 -7.32 -0.03
C ALA A 44 0.91 -8.26 -1.24
N ILE A 45 -0.28 -8.66 -1.69
CA ILE A 45 -0.44 -9.52 -2.87
C ILE A 45 -1.27 -8.77 -3.89
N CYS A 46 -0.67 -8.50 -5.05
CA CYS A 46 -1.36 -7.97 -6.20
C CYS A 46 -1.81 -9.13 -7.08
N THR A 47 -3.10 -9.18 -7.41
CA THR A 47 -3.68 -10.19 -8.30
C THR A 47 -4.54 -9.50 -9.35
N ILE A 48 -4.79 -10.18 -10.46
CA ILE A 48 -5.73 -9.69 -11.48
C ILE A 48 -7.04 -10.44 -11.45
N ARG A 49 -8.14 -9.68 -11.52
CA ARG A 49 -9.51 -10.16 -11.61
C ARG A 49 -9.86 -10.67 -13.00
N SER A 50 -9.33 -10.01 -14.04
CA SER A 50 -9.56 -10.35 -15.45
C SER A 50 -8.42 -9.80 -16.33
N GLY A 51 -8.45 -10.15 -17.62
CA GLY A 51 -7.48 -9.74 -18.64
C GLY A 51 -6.67 -10.91 -19.20
N ASP A 52 -6.13 -10.71 -20.40
CA ASP A 52 -5.37 -11.72 -21.12
C ASP A 52 -3.92 -11.83 -20.67
N ARG A 53 -3.32 -13.00 -20.91
CA ARG A 53 -1.92 -13.33 -20.58
C ARG A 53 -1.03 -13.25 -21.83
N PRO A 54 0.30 -13.08 -21.66
CA PRO A 54 1.03 -12.84 -20.41
C PRO A 54 0.80 -11.44 -19.84
N VAL A 55 0.90 -11.31 -18.52
CA VAL A 55 0.90 -10.02 -17.83
C VAL A 55 2.26 -9.78 -17.18
N GLU A 56 2.64 -8.51 -17.07
CA GLU A 56 3.84 -8.07 -16.38
C GLU A 56 3.46 -7.22 -15.17
N PHE A 57 4.08 -7.51 -14.02
CA PHE A 57 3.85 -6.80 -12.77
C PHE A 57 5.00 -5.83 -12.48
N GLN A 58 4.65 -4.61 -12.09
CA GLN A 58 5.58 -3.62 -11.56
C GLN A 58 5.03 -3.04 -10.25
N TRP A 59 5.91 -2.85 -9.27
CA TRP A 59 5.57 -2.19 -8.01
C TRP A 59 6.18 -0.79 -7.96
N LYS A 60 5.47 0.14 -7.35
CA LYS A 60 5.95 1.48 -7.02
C LYS A 60 5.71 1.81 -5.56
N LYS A 61 6.57 2.64 -4.98
CA LYS A 61 6.37 3.31 -3.70
C LYS A 61 6.41 4.81 -3.94
N ASP A 62 5.35 5.51 -3.56
CA ASP A 62 5.24 6.97 -3.67
C ASP A 62 5.54 7.50 -5.08
N GLY A 63 5.15 6.72 -6.10
CA GLY A 63 5.35 7.03 -7.53
C GLY A 63 6.68 6.54 -8.12
N GLU A 64 7.65 6.16 -7.29
CA GLU A 64 8.95 5.65 -7.71
C GLU A 64 8.95 4.13 -7.88
N ALA A 65 9.63 3.61 -8.91
CA ALA A 65 9.71 2.18 -9.17
C ALA A 65 10.45 1.45 -8.04
N LEU A 66 9.81 0.43 -7.46
CA LEU A 66 10.44 -0.46 -6.50
C LEU A 66 11.24 -1.54 -7.23
N GLN A 67 12.45 -1.78 -6.73
CA GLN A 67 13.32 -2.86 -7.18
C GLN A 67 13.60 -3.80 -6.02
N LYS A 68 13.99 -5.04 -6.33
CA LYS A 68 14.48 -5.96 -5.30
C LYS A 68 15.68 -5.34 -4.59
N ALA A 69 15.66 -5.42 -3.26
CA ALA A 69 16.71 -4.93 -2.39
C ALA A 69 16.88 -5.88 -1.19
N SER A 70 17.85 -5.64 -0.32
CA SER A 70 18.09 -6.50 0.85
C SER A 70 16.89 -6.62 1.80
N ASN A 71 16.03 -5.60 1.87
CA ASN A 71 14.83 -5.57 2.72
C ASN A 71 13.50 -5.70 1.94
N VAL A 72 13.56 -5.75 0.60
CA VAL A 72 12.36 -5.75 -0.26
C VAL A 72 12.49 -6.88 -1.26
N ASP A 73 11.60 -7.86 -1.17
CA ASP A 73 11.48 -8.93 -2.14
C ASP A 73 10.18 -8.82 -2.94
N ILE A 74 10.29 -9.10 -4.23
CA ILE A 74 9.18 -9.07 -5.20
C ILE A 74 9.16 -10.40 -5.92
N GLN A 75 8.07 -11.16 -5.79
CA GLN A 75 7.93 -12.45 -6.46
C GLN A 75 6.72 -12.39 -7.40
N SER A 76 6.99 -12.37 -8.70
CA SER A 76 5.94 -12.35 -9.72
C SER A 76 5.71 -13.76 -10.28
N LEU A 77 4.46 -14.18 -10.27
CA LEU A 77 3.94 -15.39 -10.89
C LEU A 77 3.08 -15.01 -12.11
N LYS A 78 2.40 -15.99 -12.70
CA LYS A 78 1.59 -15.81 -13.90
C LYS A 78 0.47 -14.77 -13.74
N ASP A 79 -0.18 -14.77 -12.58
CA ASP A 79 -1.45 -14.05 -12.32
C ASP A 79 -1.40 -13.19 -11.05
N SER A 80 -0.23 -13.16 -10.40
CA SER A 80 -0.06 -12.49 -9.11
C SER A 80 1.37 -12.03 -8.91
N SER A 81 1.55 -10.97 -8.13
CA SER A 81 2.85 -10.53 -7.64
C SER A 81 2.80 -10.27 -6.13
N PHE A 82 3.78 -10.80 -5.42
CA PHE A 82 3.94 -10.66 -3.99
C PHE A 82 5.00 -9.59 -3.73
N LEU A 83 4.67 -8.61 -2.89
CA LEU A 83 5.61 -7.66 -2.31
C LEU A 83 5.82 -8.02 -0.84
N ILE A 84 7.07 -8.25 -0.44
CA ILE A 84 7.46 -8.59 0.92
C ILE A 84 8.49 -7.56 1.38
N ILE A 85 8.26 -6.96 2.55
CA ILE A 85 9.19 -6.09 3.25
C ILE A 85 9.57 -6.81 4.54
N GLU A 86 10.80 -7.29 4.65
CA GLU A 86 11.21 -8.21 5.71
C GLU A 86 11.12 -7.57 7.11
N SER A 87 11.55 -6.32 7.21
CA SER A 87 11.50 -5.53 8.43
C SER A 87 11.04 -4.11 8.10
N VAL A 88 9.80 -3.77 8.49
CA VAL A 88 9.24 -2.45 8.21
C VAL A 88 9.81 -1.40 9.17
N THR A 89 9.96 -0.19 8.66
CA THR A 89 10.41 0.99 9.41
C THR A 89 9.47 2.15 9.13
N SER A 90 9.54 3.24 9.90
CA SER A 90 8.84 4.50 9.58
C SER A 90 8.97 4.92 8.10
N LYS A 91 10.15 4.75 7.48
CA LYS A 91 10.41 5.04 6.06
C LYS A 91 9.70 4.11 5.07
N SER A 92 9.27 2.94 5.54
CA SER A 92 8.46 2.00 4.75
C SER A 92 7.02 2.50 4.60
N SER A 93 6.54 3.40 5.46
CA SER A 93 5.23 4.02 5.26
C SER A 93 5.18 4.76 3.92
N GLY A 94 4.02 4.69 3.25
CA GLY A 94 3.82 5.31 1.95
C GLY A 94 2.70 4.63 1.15
N ASN A 95 2.51 5.12 -0.07
CA ASN A 95 1.55 4.59 -1.02
C ASN A 95 2.23 3.60 -1.96
N TYR A 96 1.78 2.35 -1.94
CA TYR A 96 2.31 1.31 -2.81
C TYR A 96 1.33 1.03 -3.93
N THR A 97 1.81 1.15 -5.16
CA THR A 97 1.02 0.92 -6.37
C THR A 97 1.51 -0.34 -7.06
N CYS A 98 0.61 -1.29 -7.27
CA CYS A 98 0.85 -2.40 -8.19
C CYS A 98 0.30 -2.04 -9.56
N ILE A 99 1.14 -2.20 -10.57
CA ILE A 99 0.85 -1.95 -11.97
C ILE A 99 0.90 -3.28 -12.70
N VAL A 100 -0.13 -3.57 -13.49
CA VAL A 100 -0.18 -4.76 -14.33
C VAL A 100 -0.39 -4.37 -15.77
N THR A 101 0.46 -4.86 -16.67
CA THR A 101 0.45 -4.51 -18.10
C THR A 101 0.40 -5.77 -18.97
N ASN A 102 -0.36 -5.73 -20.06
CA ASN A 102 -0.29 -6.69 -21.16
C ASN A 102 -0.33 -5.94 -22.51
N THR A 103 -0.40 -6.67 -23.62
CA THR A 103 -0.45 -6.09 -24.98
C THR A 103 -1.72 -5.27 -25.26
N PHE A 104 -2.77 -5.44 -24.46
CA PHE A 104 -4.08 -4.81 -24.66
C PHE A 104 -4.30 -3.60 -23.74
N GLY A 105 -3.51 -3.44 -22.69
CA GLY A 105 -3.57 -2.28 -21.82
C GLY A 105 -2.86 -2.48 -20.49
N ARG A 106 -3.22 -1.61 -19.54
CA ARG A 106 -2.66 -1.56 -18.21
C ARG A 106 -3.73 -1.15 -17.21
N ASP A 107 -3.64 -1.70 -16.01
CA ASP A 107 -4.41 -1.26 -14.85
C ASP A 107 -3.51 -1.20 -13.62
N GLU A 108 -3.91 -0.44 -12.62
CA GLU A 108 -3.15 -0.27 -11.39
C GLU A 108 -4.03 -0.06 -10.17
N TYR A 109 -3.55 -0.52 -9.02
CA TYR A 109 -4.21 -0.30 -7.74
C TYR A 109 -3.20 0.16 -6.70
N THR A 110 -3.59 1.13 -5.88
CA THR A 110 -2.75 1.71 -4.82
C THR A 110 -3.32 1.39 -3.45
N SER A 111 -2.45 0.92 -2.54
CA SER A 111 -2.76 0.77 -1.12
C SER A 111 -1.73 1.50 -0.27
N SER A 112 -2.19 2.11 0.82
CA SER A 112 -1.31 2.73 1.82
C SER A 112 -0.76 1.68 2.79
N LEU A 113 0.54 1.75 3.05
CA LEU A 113 1.18 1.08 4.18
C LEU A 113 1.44 2.13 5.28
N THR A 114 1.03 1.82 6.51
CA THR A 114 1.30 2.65 7.69
C THR A 114 2.02 1.81 8.73
N VAL A 115 3.22 2.24 9.09
CA VAL A 115 4.00 1.64 10.18
C VAL A 115 3.78 2.46 11.44
N THR A 116 3.25 1.81 12.47
CA THR A 116 2.96 2.38 13.78
C THR A 116 4.20 2.33 14.67
N ALA A 117 4.32 3.32 15.52
CA ALA A 117 5.38 3.42 16.51
C ALA A 117 4.76 3.75 17.87
N PRO A 118 5.18 3.08 18.94
CA PRO A 118 4.69 3.40 20.28
C PRO A 118 5.05 4.85 20.65
N PRO A 119 4.31 5.48 21.57
CA PRO A 119 4.71 6.76 22.12
C PRO A 119 6.08 6.67 22.79
N VAL A 120 6.99 7.56 22.43
CA VAL A 120 8.32 7.69 23.04
C VAL A 120 8.50 9.15 23.48
N TRP A 121 9.10 9.36 24.64
CA TRP A 121 9.41 10.71 25.08
C TRP A 121 10.49 11.34 24.21
N PHE A 122 10.21 12.55 23.72
CA PHE A 122 11.20 13.43 23.12
C PHE A 122 11.74 14.43 24.15
N LYS A 123 10.84 14.96 25.00
CA LYS A 123 11.17 15.72 26.20
C LYS A 123 10.33 15.21 27.35
N GLU A 124 11.00 14.61 28.32
CA GLU A 124 10.37 14.18 29.57
C GLU A 124 10.16 15.39 30.49
N PRO A 125 9.02 15.45 31.20
CA PRO A 125 8.82 16.43 32.25
C PRO A 125 9.81 16.17 33.39
N LEU A 126 10.50 17.21 33.84
CA LEU A 126 11.48 17.14 34.92
C LEU A 126 10.93 17.75 36.20
N ASP A 127 11.28 17.14 37.32
CA ASP A 127 10.97 17.67 38.64
C ASP A 127 11.64 19.03 38.82
N THR A 128 10.85 20.06 39.10
CA THR A 128 11.31 21.44 39.22
C THR A 128 10.81 22.04 40.52
N LEU A 129 11.73 22.52 41.36
CA LEU A 129 11.40 23.30 42.55
C LEU A 129 11.17 24.75 42.16
N VAL A 130 10.05 25.31 42.60
CA VAL A 130 9.64 26.68 42.27
C VAL A 130 9.24 27.39 43.56
N GLN A 131 9.57 28.68 43.69
CA GLN A 131 9.18 29.45 44.88
C GLN A 131 7.71 29.82 44.84
N GLU A 132 7.14 30.04 46.03
CA GLU A 132 5.75 30.48 46.14
C GLU A 132 5.55 31.82 45.41
N GLY A 133 4.52 31.87 44.55
CA GLY A 133 4.22 33.04 43.73
C GLY A 133 4.91 33.07 42.36
N GLU A 134 5.85 32.17 42.10
CA GLU A 134 6.46 32.03 40.77
C GLU A 134 5.62 31.14 39.84
N SER A 135 5.74 31.38 38.53
CA SER A 135 5.07 30.58 37.51
C SER A 135 5.95 29.42 37.07
N LEU A 136 5.37 28.21 37.02
CA LEU A 136 6.03 27.00 36.51
C LEU A 136 5.49 26.65 35.11
N ALA A 137 6.41 26.41 34.17
CA ALA A 137 6.10 25.80 32.89
C ALA A 137 6.82 24.44 32.80
N ILE A 138 6.06 23.35 32.73
CA ILE A 138 6.62 22.00 32.57
C ILE A 138 6.58 21.64 31.10
N GLU A 139 7.75 21.45 30.50
CA GLU A 139 7.85 20.97 29.13
C GLU A 139 7.57 19.46 29.07
N CYS A 140 6.78 19.05 28.08
CA CYS A 140 6.48 17.65 27.82
C CYS A 140 6.24 17.48 26.33
N GLN A 141 7.00 16.59 25.69
CA GLN A 141 6.86 16.30 24.26
C GLN A 141 7.07 14.80 24.03
N GLY A 142 6.14 14.18 23.32
CA GLY A 142 6.23 12.78 22.90
C GLY A 142 6.16 12.67 21.37
N SER A 143 6.81 11.66 20.83
CA SER A 143 6.70 11.23 19.44
C SER A 143 5.97 9.87 19.38
N GLY A 144 5.46 9.50 18.21
CA GLY A 144 4.73 8.24 18.01
C GLY A 144 3.91 8.28 16.73
N VAL A 145 3.50 7.12 16.25
CA VAL A 145 2.60 7.00 15.09
C VAL A 145 1.42 6.09 15.49
N PRO A 146 0.21 6.63 15.66
CA PRO A 146 -0.18 8.04 15.48
C PRO A 146 0.41 8.97 16.55
N LEU A 147 0.38 10.29 16.30
CA LEU A 147 0.90 11.30 17.23
C LEU A 147 0.24 11.15 18.61
N PRO A 148 1.01 11.02 19.71
CA PRO A 148 0.44 10.79 21.02
C PRO A 148 -0.28 12.02 21.57
N THR A 149 -1.33 11.78 22.35
CA THR A 149 -2.02 12.84 23.12
C THR A 149 -1.38 12.99 24.49
N ILE A 150 -0.91 14.18 24.82
CA ILE A 150 -0.33 14.49 26.14
C ILE A 150 -1.45 14.81 27.12
N LYS A 151 -1.45 14.16 28.29
CA LYS A 151 -2.40 14.40 29.37
C LYS A 151 -1.64 14.68 30.66
N TRP A 152 -2.07 15.72 31.38
CA TRP A 152 -1.53 16.09 32.68
C TRP A 152 -2.48 15.68 33.80
N THR A 153 -1.93 15.12 34.87
CA THR A 153 -2.67 14.79 36.08
C THR A 153 -1.91 15.32 37.28
N ALA A 154 -2.57 16.13 38.11
CA ALA A 154 -2.04 16.48 39.41
C ALA A 154 -2.22 15.28 40.35
N VAL A 155 -1.12 14.77 40.89
CA VAL A 155 -1.16 13.78 41.96
C VAL A 155 -1.26 14.57 43.27
N LYS A 156 -2.30 14.27 44.07
CA LYS A 156 -2.50 14.87 45.39
C LYS A 156 -1.67 14.14 46.44
#